data_AF-A0AAN4L617-F1
#
_entry.id   AF-A0AAN4L617-F1
#
_cell.length_a   1.000
_cell.length_b   1.000
_cell.length_c   1.000
_cell.angle_alpha   90.00
_cell.angle_beta   90.00
_cell.angle_gamma   90.00
#
_symmetry.space_group_name_H-M   'P 1'
#
loop_
_entity.id
_entity.type
_entity.pdbx_description
1 polymer ?
#
loop_
_entity_poly.entity_id
_entity_poly.type
_entity_poly.pdbx_seq_one_letter_code
_entity_poly.pdbx_strand_id
1 'polypeptide(L)' 'MKNRNITGIVLAIIYCIVLYFILTDSPPGEAPNNPFWVYLFIPIGAIVITSLFDYVIKFDFFRKKKD' A
#
# COMPACT_ATOMS: atom_id res chain seq x y z
N MET A 1 12.54 19.80 -8.96
CA MET A 1 12.31 18.52 -8.26
C MET A 1 10.84 18.12 -8.43
N LYS A 2 10.54 16.95 -8.99
CA LYS A 2 9.17 16.48 -9.25
C LYS A 2 8.41 16.41 -7.92
N ASN A 3 7.25 17.08 -7.81
CA ASN A 3 6.41 17.04 -6.60
C ASN A 3 6.00 15.59 -6.33
N ARG A 4 6.67 14.95 -5.37
CA ARG A 4 6.34 13.61 -4.91
C ARG A 4 5.28 13.75 -3.83
N ASN A 5 4.15 13.09 -4.02
CA ASN A 5 3.04 13.09 -3.08
C ASN A 5 3.40 12.16 -1.91
N ILE A 6 3.81 12.76 -0.79
CA ILE A 6 4.34 12.05 0.38
C ILE A 6 3.25 11.17 1.00
N THR A 7 2.00 11.67 1.03
CA THR A 7 0.86 10.97 1.62
C THR A 7 0.66 9.59 1.00
N GLY A 8 0.65 9.51 -0.33
CA GLY A 8 0.45 8.22 -0.97
C GLY A 8 1.72 7.33 -1.00
N ILE A 9 2.92 7.91 -0.91
CA ILE A 9 4.14 7.11 -0.67
C ILE A 9 4.04 6.40 0.68
N VAL A 10 3.63 7.11 1.73
CA VAL A 10 3.42 6.55 3.06
C VAL A 10 2.35 5.44 3.02
N LEU A 11 1.24 5.69 2.33
CA LEU A 11 0.16 4.69 2.21
C LEU A 11 0.63 3.42 1.48
N ALA A 12 1.41 3.57 0.41
CA ALA A 12 1.99 2.45 -0.32
C ALA A 12 2.96 1.62 0.54
N ILE A 13 3.78 2.29 1.35
CA ILE A 13 4.69 1.61 2.29
C ILE A 13 3.90 0.82 3.33
N ILE A 14 2.88 1.43 3.95
CA ILE A 14 2.01 0.75 4.92
C ILE A 14 1.36 -0.48 4.27
N TYR A 15 0.85 -0.34 3.06
CA TYR A 15 0.23 -1.44 2.32
C TYR A 15 1.20 -2.60 2.07
N CYS A 16 2.42 -2.31 1.60
CA CYS A 16 3.44 -3.34 1.38
C CYS A 16 3.81 -4.07 2.66
N ILE A 17 3.91 -3.36 3.80
CA ILE A 17 4.23 -3.97 5.10
C ILE A 17 3.10 -4.90 5.55
N VAL A 18 1.85 -4.46 5.48
CA VAL A 18 0.68 -5.28 5.86
C VAL A 18 0.59 -6.51 4.98
N LEU A 19 0.74 -6.35 3.66
CA LEU A 19 0.69 -7.46 2.72
C LEU A 19 1.84 -8.46 2.93
N TYR A 20 3.03 -7.98 3.27
CA TYR A 20 4.15 -8.84 3.64
C TYR A 20 3.78 -9.73 4.82
N PHE A 21 3.27 -9.17 5.92
CA PHE A 21 2.85 -9.97 7.08
C PHE A 21 1.80 -11.01 6.71
N ILE A 22 0.79 -10.65 5.92
CA ILE A 22 -0.24 -11.60 5.47
C ILE A 22 0.37 -12.74 4.65
N LEU A 23 1.33 -12.44 3.77
CA LEU A 23 1.95 -13.42 2.91
C LEU A 23 3.00 -14.29 3.60
N THR A 24 3.60 -13.82 4.69
CA THR A 24 4.64 -14.54 5.43
C THR A 24 4.16 -15.18 6.73
N ASP A 25 2.96 -14.84 7.20
CA ASP A 25 2.39 -15.44 8.40
C ASP A 25 2.17 -16.94 8.17
N SER A 26 2.92 -17.75 8.92
CA SER A 26 2.94 -19.21 8.77
C SER A 26 3.45 -19.89 10.04
N PRO A 27 3.01 -21.12 10.30
CA PRO A 27 3.52 -21.89 11.43
C PRO A 27 5.05 -22.04 11.37
N PRO A 28 5.73 -22.03 12.53
CA PRO A 28 7.18 -22.18 12.58
C PRO A 28 7.60 -23.53 11.99
N GLY A 29 8.45 -23.49 10.96
CA GLY A 29 8.96 -24.67 10.27
C GLY A 29 8.22 -25.05 8.99
N GLU A 30 7.12 -24.36 8.66
CA GLU A 30 6.40 -24.54 7.39
C GLU A 30 6.60 -23.34 6.46
N ALA A 31 6.64 -23.61 5.15
CA ALA A 31 6.67 -22.55 4.16
C ALA A 31 5.29 -21.88 4.06
N PRO A 32 5.21 -20.57 3.75
CA PRO A 32 3.92 -19.92 3.58
C PRO A 32 3.06 -20.54 2.50
N ASN A 33 1.96 -21.16 2.92
CA ASN A 33 0.98 -21.82 2.07
C ASN A 33 -0.34 -21.03 2.09
N ASN A 34 -0.29 -19.79 1.63
CA ASN A 34 -1.46 -18.95 1.52
C ASN A 34 -2.35 -19.39 0.35
N PRO A 35 -3.69 -19.36 0.50
CA PRO A 35 -4.61 -19.63 -0.61
C PRO A 35 -4.31 -18.74 -1.81
N PHE A 36 -4.42 -19.26 -3.04
CA PHE A 36 -4.09 -18.52 -4.27
C PHE A 36 -4.78 -17.15 -4.39
N TRP A 37 -5.98 -17.02 -3.83
CA TRP A 37 -6.72 -15.75 -3.81
C TRP A 37 -6.04 -14.64 -3.01
N VAL A 38 -5.20 -14.97 -2.02
CA VAL A 38 -4.46 -13.98 -1.22
C VAL A 38 -3.46 -13.21 -2.09
N TYR A 39 -2.91 -13.84 -3.13
CA TYR A 39 -2.02 -13.14 -4.06
C TYR A 39 -2.73 -12.10 -4.93
N LEU A 40 -4.07 -12.17 -5.06
CA LEU A 40 -4.85 -11.13 -5.75
C LEU A 40 -4.86 -9.81 -4.97
N PHE A 41 -4.55 -9.82 -3.67
CA PHE A 41 -4.36 -8.57 -2.94
C PHE A 41 -3.21 -7.75 -3.53
N ILE A 42 -2.18 -8.35 -4.14
CA ILE A 42 -1.08 -7.60 -4.78
C ILE A 42 -1.61 -6.60 -5.85
N PRO A 43 -2.31 -7.04 -6.91
CA PRO A 43 -2.85 -6.12 -7.91
C PRO A 43 -4.02 -5.28 -7.39
N ILE A 44 -4.87 -5.81 -6.50
CA ILE A 44 -6.00 -5.05 -5.93
C ILE A 44 -5.49 -3.86 -5.11
N GLY A 45 -4.49 -4.08 -4.26
CA GLY A 45 -3.87 -3.03 -3.48
C GLY A 45 -3.22 -1.95 -4.34
N ALA A 46 -2.55 -2.36 -5.41
CA ALA A 46 -2.02 -1.41 -6.38
C ALA A 46 -3.14 -0.52 -6.93
N ILE A 47 -4.25 -1.09 -7.43
CA ILE A 47 -5.41 -0.35 -7.95
C ILE A 47 -6.04 0.57 -6.90
N VAL A 48 -6.19 0.10 -5.66
CA VAL A 48 -6.73 0.89 -4.55
C VAL A 48 -5.83 2.08 -4.25
N ILE A 49 -4.52 1.88 -4.21
CA ILE A 49 -3.54 2.95 -3.99
C ILE A 49 -3.58 3.95 -5.15
N THR A 50 -3.49 3.52 -6.42
CA THR A 50 -3.57 4.43 -7.57
C THR A 50 -4.90 5.17 -7.60
N SER A 51 -6.01 4.49 -7.32
CA SER A 51 -7.32 5.13 -7.25
C SER A 51 -7.39 6.15 -6.11
N LEU A 52 -6.82 5.86 -4.95
CA LEU A 52 -6.71 6.82 -3.85
C LEU A 52 -5.84 8.03 -4.25
N PHE A 53 -4.72 7.80 -4.92
CA PHE A 53 -3.89 8.87 -5.47
C PHE A 53 -4.64 9.76 -6.47
N ASP A 54 -5.40 9.15 -7.40
CA ASP A 54 -6.08 9.87 -8.48
C ASP A 54 -7.38 10.55 -8.03
N TYR A 55 -8.17 9.90 -7.17
CA TYR A 55 -9.49 10.40 -6.72
C TYR A 55 -9.45 11.16 -5.40
N VAL A 56 -8.67 10.70 -4.42
CA VAL A 56 -8.70 11.26 -3.05
C VAL A 56 -7.59 12.27 -2.83
N ILE A 57 -6.39 12.03 -3.37
CA ILE A 57 -5.24 12.91 -3.15
C ILE A 57 -5.11 13.98 -4.26
N LYS A 58 -6.10 14.87 -4.36
CA LYS A 58 -5.88 16.25 -4.89
C LYS A 58 -5.25 17.18 -3.84
N PHE A 59 -5.31 16.79 -2.57
CA PHE A 59 -4.77 17.50 -1.41
C PHE A 59 -3.67 16.64 -0.76
N ASP A 60 -2.42 17.03 -0.89
CA ASP A 60 -1.33 16.40 -0.14
C ASP A 60 -1.48 16.82 1.33
N PHE A 61 -1.97 15.91 2.18
CA PHE A 61 -2.38 16.20 3.57
C PHE A 61 -1.22 16.76 4.41
N PHE A 62 0.01 16.36 4.08
CA PHE A 62 1.26 16.88 4.65
C PHE A 62 1.76 18.17 4.00
N ARG A 63 1.20 18.55 2.85
CA ARG A 63 1.39 19.85 2.22
C ARG A 63 0.18 20.74 2.48
N LYS A 64 -0.23 20.83 3.74
CA LYS A 64 -1.00 21.99 4.19
C LYS A 64 -0.18 23.25 3.87
N LYS A 65 -0.85 24.21 3.25
CA LYS A 65 -0.39 25.57 2.94
C LYS A 65 0.69 26.04 3.93
N LYS A 66 1.82 26.48 3.39
CA LYS A 66 2.54 27.62 3.97
C LYS A 66 1.53 28.77 4.01
N ASP A 67 0.97 29.01 5.18
CA ASP A 67 0.69 30.38 5.58
C ASP A 67 2.02 30.97 6.08
#